data_AF-A0AA39WVQ6-F1
#
_entry.id   AF-A0AA39WVQ6-F1
#
_cell.length_a   1.000
_cell.length_b   1.000
_cell.length_c   1.000
_cell.angle_alpha   90.00
_cell.angle_beta   90.00
_cell.angle_gamma   90.00
#
_symmetry.space_group_name_H-M   'P 1'
#
loop_
_entity.id
_entity.type
_entity.pdbx_description
1 polymer ?
#
loop_
_entity_poly.entity_id
_entity_poly.type
_entity_poly.pdbx_seq_one_letter_code
_entity_poly.pdbx_strand_id
1 'polypeptide(L)'
;MVHVSALFAVLGGLLPFSGLQLVSGSPVNDLKPAALSKRFGGVPDDVTVVPIQWRGSLEEGGPLINLQGDSFEDIEKQAKALNPKCTIFTEPANNTDLVTRQTEDKDIHCDWPPGWGNAQYNHIMDGIAYLRGISGDCRAPPGPGNCGRVSCSWGAAIYYCNDNPHEHWVRCAKIGDVARAIATKCYGWAYFRGQGFDKGNWNTIIAAGDC
;
A
#
# COMPACT_ATOMS: atom_id res chain seq x y z
N MET A 1 20.32 -40.35 -78.49
CA MET A 1 19.94 -38.95 -78.21
C MET A 1 18.49 -38.93 -77.74
N VAL A 2 18.19 -37.99 -76.84
CA VAL A 2 16.89 -37.62 -76.26
C VAL A 2 16.55 -38.28 -74.90
N HIS A 3 16.73 -37.43 -73.88
CA HIS A 3 16.22 -37.46 -72.52
C HIS A 3 14.69 -37.51 -72.45
N VAL A 4 14.14 -38.22 -71.46
CA VAL A 4 12.99 -37.72 -70.67
C VAL A 4 13.16 -38.17 -69.21
N SER A 5 13.17 -37.19 -68.31
CA SER A 5 13.36 -37.32 -66.87
C SER A 5 12.10 -37.85 -66.17
N ALA A 6 12.29 -38.71 -65.19
CA ALA A 6 11.25 -39.25 -64.32
C ALA A 6 10.85 -38.23 -63.23
N LEU A 7 9.55 -37.97 -63.10
CA LEU A 7 8.95 -37.33 -61.93
C LEU A 7 8.33 -38.42 -61.04
N PHE A 8 8.90 -38.61 -59.86
CA PHE A 8 8.29 -39.37 -58.76
C PHE A 8 7.36 -38.45 -57.97
N ALA A 9 6.07 -38.82 -57.89
CA ALA A 9 5.11 -38.21 -56.98
C ALA A 9 5.27 -38.84 -55.59
N VAL A 10 5.61 -38.02 -54.58
CA VAL A 10 5.61 -38.40 -53.17
C VAL A 10 4.43 -37.73 -52.47
N LEU A 11 3.60 -38.57 -51.85
CA LEU A 11 2.51 -38.22 -50.95
C LEU A 11 3.04 -37.48 -49.70
N GLY A 12 2.43 -36.34 -49.36
CA GLY A 12 2.69 -35.62 -48.11
C GLY A 12 1.43 -34.87 -47.65
N GLY A 13 0.86 -35.32 -46.53
CA GLY A 13 -0.42 -34.86 -46.01
C GLY A 13 -0.44 -33.41 -45.53
N LEU A 14 -1.63 -32.79 -45.65
CA LEU A 14 -1.97 -31.53 -45.00
C LEU A 14 -3.03 -31.82 -43.93
N LEU A 15 -2.61 -31.88 -42.67
CA LEU A 15 -3.50 -31.63 -41.55
C LEU A 15 -3.60 -30.10 -41.37
N PRO A 16 -4.80 -29.55 -41.11
CA PRO A 16 -4.92 -28.12 -40.83
C PRO A 16 -4.27 -27.83 -39.47
N PHE A 17 -3.28 -26.95 -39.46
CA PHE A 17 -2.80 -26.31 -38.25
C PHE A 17 -3.95 -25.49 -37.66
N SER A 18 -4.58 -26.01 -36.60
CA SER A 18 -5.39 -25.19 -35.70
C SER A 18 -4.49 -24.11 -35.12
N GLY A 19 -4.67 -22.87 -35.59
CA GLY A 19 -3.99 -21.70 -35.09
C GLY A 19 -4.32 -21.50 -33.61
N LEU A 20 -3.35 -21.77 -32.74
CA LEU A 20 -3.36 -21.31 -31.36
C LEU A 20 -3.12 -19.80 -31.40
N GLN A 21 -4.19 -19.00 -31.35
CA GLN A 21 -4.07 -17.57 -31.15
C GLN A 21 -3.52 -17.34 -29.73
N LEU A 22 -2.32 -16.74 -29.65
CA LEU A 22 -1.86 -16.09 -28.42
C LEU A 22 -2.85 -14.95 -28.13
N VAL A 23 -3.77 -15.16 -27.19
CA VAL A 23 -4.50 -14.05 -26.56
C VAL A 23 -3.55 -13.43 -25.54
N SER A 24 -2.71 -12.51 -26.02
CA SER A 24 -1.99 -11.59 -25.14
C SER A 24 -2.99 -10.60 -24.55
N GLY A 25 -3.44 -10.84 -23.33
CA GLY A 25 -4.38 -9.95 -22.66
C GLY A 25 -4.78 -10.48 -21.30
N SER A 26 -3.88 -10.37 -20.32
CA SER A 26 -4.26 -10.47 -18.91
C SER A 26 -5.21 -9.31 -18.57
N PRO A 27 -6.40 -9.56 -17.99
CA PRO A 27 -7.35 -8.51 -17.66
C PRO A 27 -6.97 -7.89 -16.32
N VAL A 28 -5.93 -7.06 -16.31
CA VAL A 28 -5.56 -6.26 -15.12
C VAL A 28 -5.57 -4.75 -15.39
N ASN A 29 -5.87 -4.32 -16.63
CA ASN A 29 -5.73 -2.91 -17.03
C ASN A 29 -7.04 -2.13 -17.26
N ASP A 30 -8.22 -2.70 -17.01
CA ASP A 30 -9.49 -2.04 -17.34
C ASP A 30 -10.41 -1.69 -16.15
N LEU A 31 -9.87 -1.52 -14.94
CA LEU A 31 -10.66 -0.91 -13.86
C LEU A 31 -10.62 0.62 -13.97
N LYS A 32 -11.55 1.15 -14.77
CA LYS A 32 -11.95 2.56 -14.78
C LYS A 32 -12.38 2.97 -13.35
N PRO A 33 -11.80 4.03 -12.76
CA PRO A 33 -12.16 4.46 -11.42
C PRO A 33 -13.48 5.24 -11.50
N ALA A 34 -14.60 4.54 -11.39
CA ALA A 34 -15.89 5.18 -11.23
C ALA A 34 -16.71 4.42 -10.19
N ALA A 35 -17.09 5.18 -9.14
CA ALA A 35 -17.96 4.83 -8.03
C ALA A 35 -17.31 4.07 -6.85
N LEU A 36 -16.63 4.81 -5.96
CA LEU A 36 -16.62 4.46 -4.53
C LEU A 36 -16.41 5.69 -3.63
N SER A 37 -17.27 6.71 -3.78
CA SER A 37 -17.37 7.81 -2.81
C SER A 37 -18.26 7.38 -1.64
N LYS A 38 -17.71 6.62 -0.68
CA LYS A 38 -18.35 6.47 0.63
C LYS A 38 -18.02 7.73 1.43
N ARG A 39 -19.04 8.36 2.03
CA ARG A 39 -18.91 9.61 2.78
C ARG A 39 -18.25 9.31 4.12
N PHE A 40 -17.08 9.87 4.40
CA PHE A 40 -16.37 9.70 5.66
C PHE A 40 -16.53 10.97 6.50
N GLY A 41 -17.14 10.85 7.68
CA GLY A 41 -17.27 11.98 8.61
C GLY A 41 -15.92 12.38 9.19
N GLY A 42 -15.63 13.69 9.21
CA GLY A 42 -14.46 14.27 9.89
C GLY A 42 -13.23 14.51 9.00
N VAL A 43 -13.31 14.23 7.70
CA VAL A 43 -12.32 14.64 6.71
C VAL A 43 -12.92 15.81 5.91
N PRO A 44 -12.18 16.90 5.61
CA PRO A 44 -12.67 17.96 4.72
C PRO A 44 -13.25 17.38 3.42
N ASP A 45 -14.30 18.02 2.89
CA ASP A 45 -15.20 17.50 1.84
C ASP A 45 -14.53 17.09 0.50
N ASP A 46 -13.20 17.23 0.38
CA ASP A 46 -12.40 17.00 -0.81
C ASP A 46 -11.50 15.75 -0.77
N VAL A 47 -11.39 15.02 0.36
CA VAL A 47 -10.53 13.83 0.42
C VAL A 47 -11.27 12.57 -0.04
N THR A 48 -10.93 12.09 -1.23
CA THR A 48 -11.33 10.76 -1.71
C THR A 48 -10.50 9.69 -1.00
N VAL A 49 -11.12 8.86 -0.16
CA VAL A 49 -10.45 7.68 0.42
C VAL A 49 -10.24 6.66 -0.69
N VAL A 50 -8.99 6.55 -1.15
CA VAL A 50 -8.57 5.57 -2.15
C VAL A 50 -8.20 4.24 -1.46
N PRO A 51 -8.34 3.09 -2.16
CA PRO A 51 -7.84 1.82 -1.66
C PRO A 51 -6.36 1.92 -1.26
N ILE A 52 -5.98 1.19 -0.22
CA ILE A 52 -4.59 1.05 0.17
C ILE A 52 -3.86 0.40 -1.00
N GLN A 53 -2.74 1.00 -1.42
CA GLN A 53 -1.85 0.37 -2.38
C GLN A 53 -0.54 -0.01 -1.71
N TRP A 54 -0.10 -1.21 -2.02
CA TRP A 54 1.07 -1.85 -1.45
C TRP A 54 2.00 -2.30 -2.57
N ARG A 55 3.30 -2.15 -2.36
CA ARG A 55 4.33 -2.62 -3.26
C ARG A 55 5.35 -3.46 -2.51
N GLY A 56 5.56 -4.69 -2.95
CA GLY A 56 6.53 -5.59 -2.33
C GLY A 56 6.81 -6.80 -3.21
N SER A 57 7.72 -7.65 -2.74
CA SER A 57 8.03 -8.90 -3.43
C SER A 57 7.21 -10.04 -2.83
N LEU A 58 6.74 -10.96 -3.68
CA LEU A 58 6.03 -12.17 -3.24
C LEU A 58 6.99 -13.29 -2.81
N GLU A 59 8.28 -13.15 -3.09
CA GLU A 59 9.32 -14.11 -2.73
C GLU A 59 10.66 -13.39 -2.46
N GLU A 60 11.57 -14.03 -1.74
CA GLU A 60 12.85 -13.42 -1.40
C GLU A 60 13.67 -13.10 -2.67
N GLY A 61 14.08 -11.84 -2.84
CA GLY A 61 14.83 -11.38 -4.02
C GLY A 61 14.02 -11.29 -5.31
N GLY A 62 12.72 -11.60 -5.28
CA GLY A 62 11.81 -11.50 -6.42
C GLY A 62 11.51 -10.06 -6.86
N PRO A 63 10.82 -9.89 -8.02
CA PRO A 63 10.41 -8.58 -8.50
C PRO A 63 9.36 -7.95 -7.56
N LEU A 64 9.37 -6.62 -7.48
CA LEU A 64 8.32 -5.88 -6.80
C LEU A 64 7.05 -5.89 -7.65
N ILE A 65 5.92 -6.18 -7.01
CA ILE A 65 4.59 -6.06 -7.61
C ILE A 65 3.75 -5.07 -6.82
N ASN A 66 2.73 -4.51 -7.47
CA ASN A 66 1.75 -3.63 -6.83
C ASN A 66 0.45 -4.39 -6.62
N LEU A 67 -0.07 -4.34 -5.40
CA LEU A 67 -1.39 -4.85 -5.02
C LEU A 67 -2.19 -3.72 -4.38
N GLN A 68 -3.52 -3.85 -4.38
CA GLN A 68 -4.40 -2.86 -3.76
C GLN A 68 -5.61 -3.52 -3.10
N GLY A 69 -6.09 -2.94 -2.01
CA GLY A 69 -7.25 -3.47 -1.27
C GLY A 69 -7.83 -2.44 -0.32
N ASP A 70 -8.97 -2.76 0.28
CA ASP A 70 -9.59 -1.90 1.30
C ASP A 70 -8.87 -2.06 2.66
N SER A 71 -8.12 -3.15 2.84
CA SER A 71 -7.22 -3.40 3.96
C SER A 71 -5.93 -4.16 3.55
N PHE A 72 -4.95 -4.28 4.46
CA PHE A 72 -3.79 -5.15 4.18
C PHE A 72 -4.15 -6.64 4.24
N GLU A 73 -5.22 -7.03 4.92
CA GLU A 73 -5.73 -8.42 4.86
C GLU A 73 -6.24 -8.77 3.46
N ASP A 74 -6.87 -7.81 2.75
CA ASP A 74 -7.25 -8.00 1.35
C ASP A 74 -6.02 -8.13 0.44
N ILE A 75 -4.97 -7.36 0.71
CA ILE A 75 -3.69 -7.45 0.00
C ILE A 75 -2.99 -8.79 0.29
N GLU A 76 -2.98 -9.24 1.54
CA GLU A 76 -2.45 -10.54 1.96
C GLU A 76 -3.15 -11.68 1.24
N LYS A 77 -4.48 -11.62 1.11
CA LYS A 77 -5.26 -12.60 0.36
C LYS A 77 -4.86 -12.64 -1.12
N GLN A 78 -4.64 -11.48 -1.74
CA GLN A 78 -4.15 -11.40 -3.13
C GLN A 78 -2.73 -11.95 -3.25
N ALA A 79 -1.83 -11.59 -2.33
CA ALA A 79 -0.46 -12.08 -2.30
C ALA A 79 -0.42 -13.62 -2.19
N LYS A 80 -1.23 -14.20 -1.30
CA LYS A 80 -1.36 -15.66 -1.14
C LYS A 80 -2.00 -16.35 -2.34
N ALA A 81 -2.90 -15.68 -3.06
CA ALA A 81 -3.45 -16.24 -4.29
C ALA A 81 -2.40 -16.34 -5.41
N LEU A 82 -1.44 -15.42 -5.45
CA LEU A 82 -0.34 -15.41 -6.43
C LEU A 82 0.83 -16.30 -6.00
N ASN A 83 1.15 -16.32 -4.71
CA ASN A 83 2.14 -17.20 -4.11
C ASN A 83 1.64 -17.69 -2.73
N PRO A 84 1.14 -18.94 -2.61
CA PRO A 84 0.58 -19.46 -1.36
C PRO A 84 1.53 -19.49 -0.16
N LYS A 85 2.84 -19.40 -0.40
CA LYS A 85 3.87 -19.34 0.67
C LYS A 85 4.19 -17.92 1.13
N CYS A 86 3.69 -16.91 0.43
CA CYS A 86 3.92 -15.51 0.76
C CYS A 86 3.09 -15.08 1.99
N THR A 87 3.68 -14.19 2.78
CA THR A 87 2.97 -13.36 3.75
C THR A 87 3.52 -11.95 3.64
N ILE A 88 2.65 -10.96 3.54
CA ILE A 88 3.05 -9.55 3.65
C ILE A 88 3.27 -9.15 5.10
N PHE A 89 2.74 -9.93 6.05
CA PHE A 89 2.97 -9.74 7.47
C PHE A 89 4.28 -10.39 7.90
N THR A 90 5.12 -9.62 8.56
CA THR A 90 6.36 -10.07 9.18
C THR A 90 6.11 -10.43 10.64
N GLU A 91 6.78 -11.47 11.12
CA GLU A 91 6.88 -11.71 12.56
C GLU A 91 7.40 -10.44 13.26
N PRO A 92 6.87 -10.10 14.45
CA PRO A 92 7.39 -8.98 15.21
C PRO A 92 8.89 -9.24 15.44
N ALA A 93 9.73 -8.34 14.93
CA ALA A 93 11.16 -8.44 15.19
C ALA A 93 11.39 -8.52 16.71
N ASN A 94 11.96 -9.62 17.18
CA ASN A 94 12.43 -9.77 18.56
C ASN A 94 13.71 -8.94 18.73
N ASN A 95 13.61 -7.64 18.46
CA ASN A 95 14.71 -6.72 18.53
C ASN A 95 14.40 -5.71 19.62
N THR A 96 15.10 -5.93 20.73
CA THR A 96 15.52 -4.95 21.74
C THR A 96 16.29 -3.76 21.15
N ASP A 97 16.49 -3.71 19.84
CA ASP A 97 16.80 -2.47 19.15
C ASP A 97 15.55 -1.59 19.20
N LEU A 98 15.44 -0.90 20.33
CA LEU A 98 15.22 0.54 20.33
C LEU A 98 16.01 1.05 19.14
N VAL A 99 15.37 1.12 17.98
CA VAL A 99 15.93 1.80 16.85
C VAL A 99 16.00 3.24 17.32
N THR A 100 17.15 3.59 17.89
CA THR A 100 17.77 4.91 17.83
C THR A 100 18.06 5.22 16.36
N ARG A 101 17.08 5.05 15.46
CA ARG A 101 16.95 5.99 14.36
C ARG A 101 16.55 7.25 15.08
N GLN A 102 17.59 8.03 15.36
CA GLN A 102 17.56 9.46 15.12
C GLN A 102 16.11 9.92 15.07
N THR A 103 15.64 10.38 16.22
CA THR A 103 14.85 11.60 16.25
C THR A 103 15.66 12.66 15.50
N GLU A 104 15.84 12.50 14.18
CA GLU A 104 15.85 13.64 13.30
C GLU A 104 14.65 14.44 13.77
N ASP A 105 14.88 15.69 14.12
CA ASP A 105 13.88 16.62 14.59
C ASP A 105 12.68 16.57 13.64
N LYS A 106 11.73 15.66 13.91
CA LYS A 106 10.53 15.51 13.11
C LYS A 106 9.70 16.70 13.52
N ASP A 107 9.30 17.49 12.53
CA ASP A 107 8.40 18.59 12.78
C ASP A 107 7.03 17.98 13.14
N ILE A 108 6.81 17.87 14.45
CA ILE A 108 5.63 17.23 15.04
C ILE A 108 4.80 18.30 15.72
N HIS A 109 3.55 18.39 15.26
CA HIS A 109 2.51 19.28 15.74
C HIS A 109 1.47 18.47 16.50
N CYS A 110 1.25 18.81 17.76
CA CYS A 110 0.21 18.21 18.60
C CYS A 110 -1.09 19.02 18.50
N ASP A 111 -2.23 18.38 18.76
CA ASP A 111 -3.56 19.00 18.63
C ASP A 111 -3.86 19.55 17.23
N TRP A 112 -3.17 19.02 16.22
CA TRP A 112 -3.28 19.36 14.81
C TRP A 112 -3.51 18.07 13.99
N PRO A 113 -4.23 18.12 12.84
CA PRO A 113 -4.90 19.27 12.23
C PRO A 113 -6.19 19.72 12.95
N PRO A 114 -6.57 21.01 12.84
CA PRO A 114 -7.79 21.53 13.45
C PRO A 114 -9.02 20.93 12.77
N GLY A 115 -10.09 20.75 13.53
CA GLY A 115 -11.34 20.16 13.03
C GLY A 115 -11.34 18.62 13.00
N TRP A 116 -10.19 17.97 13.18
CA TRP A 116 -10.11 16.51 13.28
C TRP A 116 -10.34 16.03 14.71
N GLY A 117 -11.05 14.91 14.85
CA GLY A 117 -11.30 14.29 16.15
C GLY A 117 -10.04 13.66 16.74
N ASN A 118 -10.08 13.39 18.04
CA ASN A 118 -8.98 12.72 18.74
C ASN A 118 -9.11 11.19 18.64
N ALA A 119 -7.98 10.51 18.52
CA ALA A 119 -7.87 9.05 18.53
C ALA A 119 -7.48 8.52 19.90
N GLN A 120 -7.98 7.33 20.26
CA GLN A 120 -7.61 6.67 21.50
C GLN A 120 -6.21 6.06 21.41
N TYR A 121 -5.38 6.27 22.43
CA TYR A 121 -3.96 5.92 22.39
C TYR A 121 -3.67 4.42 22.19
N ASN A 122 -4.39 3.54 22.88
CA ASN A 122 -4.23 2.09 22.76
C ASN A 122 -4.43 1.62 21.31
N HIS A 123 -5.48 2.08 20.64
CA HIS A 123 -5.77 1.67 19.27
C HIS A 123 -4.76 2.22 18.25
N ILE A 124 -4.19 3.39 18.53
CA ILE A 124 -3.06 3.92 17.75
C ILE A 124 -1.80 3.07 17.97
N MET A 125 -1.55 2.60 19.19
CA MET A 125 -0.43 1.71 19.46
C MET A 125 -0.56 0.36 18.73
N ASP A 126 -1.76 -0.19 18.66
CA ASP A 126 -2.06 -1.39 17.86
C ASP A 126 -1.83 -1.12 16.36
N GLY A 127 -2.30 0.02 15.84
CA GLY A 127 -2.08 0.44 14.46
C GLY A 127 -0.59 0.64 14.12
N ILE A 128 0.19 1.19 15.05
CA ILE A 128 1.65 1.31 14.91
C ILE A 128 2.31 -0.07 14.80
N ALA A 129 1.92 -1.00 15.69
CA ALA A 129 2.46 -2.36 15.68
C ALA A 129 2.09 -3.09 14.37
N TYR A 130 0.84 -2.94 13.94
CA TYR A 130 0.33 -3.47 12.68
C TYR A 130 1.14 -2.96 11.47
N LEU A 131 1.32 -1.65 11.33
CA LEU A 131 2.11 -1.05 10.25
C LEU A 131 3.58 -1.49 10.25
N ARG A 132 4.16 -1.68 11.44
CA ARG A 132 5.53 -2.20 11.59
C ARG A 132 5.66 -3.67 11.21
N GLY A 133 4.57 -4.43 11.35
CA GLY A 133 4.46 -5.81 10.93
C GLY A 133 4.18 -5.98 9.43
N ILE A 134 4.05 -4.91 8.65
CA ILE A 134 3.82 -5.00 7.20
C ILE A 134 5.15 -4.81 6.47
N SER A 135 5.53 -5.82 5.68
CA SER A 135 6.63 -5.76 4.72
C SER A 135 6.30 -4.83 3.55
N GLY A 136 7.30 -4.44 2.76
CA GLY A 136 7.08 -3.63 1.57
C GLY A 136 6.71 -2.17 1.83
N ASP A 137 6.25 -1.52 0.77
CA ASP A 137 5.97 -0.09 0.69
C ASP A 137 4.47 0.18 0.61
N CYS A 138 4.06 1.26 1.26
CA CYS A 138 2.75 1.87 1.21
C CYS A 138 2.78 3.07 0.25
N ARG A 139 1.71 3.25 -0.53
CA ARG A 139 1.54 4.41 -1.43
C ARG A 139 0.71 5.50 -0.78
N ALA A 140 1.07 6.75 -1.08
CA ALA A 140 0.14 7.88 -1.05
C ALA A 140 0.03 8.50 -2.46
N PRO A 141 -1.17 8.92 -2.89
CA PRO A 141 -1.37 9.56 -4.19
C PRO A 141 -0.62 10.91 -4.28
N PRO A 142 -0.41 11.48 -5.49
CA PRO A 142 0.17 12.81 -5.65
C PRO A 142 -0.57 13.85 -4.80
N GLY A 143 0.17 14.72 -4.12
CA GLY A 143 -0.34 15.81 -3.28
C GLY A 143 -0.44 17.16 -4.00
N PRO A 144 -0.43 18.28 -3.24
CA PRO A 144 -0.17 18.36 -1.80
C PRO A 144 -1.35 17.92 -0.93
N GLY A 145 -1.09 17.45 0.29
CA GLY A 145 -2.11 17.17 1.31
C GLY A 145 -2.99 15.94 1.07
N ASN A 146 -2.74 15.14 0.03
CA ASN A 146 -3.55 13.96 -0.21
C ASN A 146 -3.12 12.80 0.70
N CYS A 147 -4.09 12.25 1.41
CA CYS A 147 -3.88 11.24 2.44
C CYS A 147 -4.60 9.92 2.11
N GLY A 148 -3.93 8.80 2.40
CA GLY A 148 -4.54 7.48 2.48
C GLY A 148 -4.64 7.01 3.94
N ARG A 149 -5.74 6.36 4.31
CA ARG A 149 -5.87 5.73 5.63
C ARG A 149 -5.16 4.38 5.60
N VAL A 150 -4.09 4.24 6.37
CA VAL A 150 -3.26 3.01 6.40
C VAL A 150 -3.51 2.15 7.64
N SER A 151 -4.19 2.67 8.65
CA SER A 151 -4.68 1.88 9.79
C SER A 151 -5.92 2.53 10.38
N CYS A 152 -6.89 1.71 10.82
CA CYS A 152 -8.10 2.18 11.50
C CYS A 152 -8.59 1.08 12.45
N SER A 153 -8.79 1.42 13.71
CA SER A 153 -9.42 0.53 14.69
C SER A 153 -10.20 1.34 15.72
N TRP A 154 -11.44 0.95 16.02
CA TRP A 154 -12.28 1.58 17.05
C TRP A 154 -12.33 3.11 16.98
N GLY A 155 -12.45 3.65 15.77
CA GLY A 155 -12.51 5.10 15.56
C GLY A 155 -11.16 5.82 15.60
N ALA A 156 -10.04 5.12 15.81
CA ALA A 156 -8.70 5.66 15.85
C ALA A 156 -7.94 5.29 14.56
N ALA A 157 -7.42 6.29 13.84
CA ALA A 157 -6.82 6.09 12.53
C ALA A 157 -5.41 6.69 12.42
N ILE A 158 -4.62 6.06 11.55
CA ILE A 158 -3.31 6.54 11.09
C ILE A 158 -3.41 6.78 9.59
N TYR A 159 -3.08 8.00 9.18
CA TYR A 159 -3.10 8.45 7.79
C TYR A 159 -1.68 8.69 7.30
N TYR A 160 -1.42 8.29 6.05
CA TYR A 160 -0.19 8.58 5.33
C TYR A 160 -0.50 9.60 4.23
N CYS A 161 0.09 10.78 4.35
CA CYS A 161 -0.15 11.92 3.49
C CYS A 161 1.09 12.26 2.69
N ASN A 162 0.88 12.69 1.44
CA ASN A 162 1.94 13.06 0.52
C ASN A 162 1.79 14.51 0.10
N ASP A 163 2.90 15.26 0.21
CA ASP A 163 2.99 16.65 -0.21
C ASP A 163 3.76 16.83 -1.52
N ASN A 164 4.28 15.74 -2.10
CA ASN A 164 4.93 15.73 -3.41
C ASN A 164 3.90 15.82 -4.56
N PRO A 165 4.25 16.42 -5.72
CA PRO A 165 3.37 16.48 -6.89
C PRO A 165 3.27 15.15 -7.66
N HIS A 166 3.88 14.08 -7.15
CA HIS A 166 3.89 12.74 -7.74
C HIS A 166 3.59 11.71 -6.65
N GLU A 167 3.25 10.48 -7.03
CA GLU A 167 2.99 9.42 -6.05
C GLU A 167 4.24 9.15 -5.20
N HIS A 168 4.03 8.85 -3.92
CA HIS A 168 5.13 8.65 -2.98
C HIS A 168 4.99 7.31 -2.27
N TRP A 169 6.07 6.55 -2.30
CA TRP A 169 6.15 5.19 -1.75
C TRP A 169 7.15 5.16 -0.60
N VAL A 170 6.72 4.65 0.55
CA VAL A 170 7.59 4.45 1.71
C VAL A 170 7.27 3.14 2.39
N ARG A 171 8.25 2.54 3.07
CA ARG A 171 8.00 1.34 3.86
C ARG A 171 6.85 1.58 4.84
N CYS A 172 5.88 0.67 4.88
CA CYS A 172 4.73 0.80 5.79
C CYS A 172 5.19 0.92 7.26
N ALA A 173 6.23 0.18 7.63
CA ALA A 173 6.87 0.28 8.94
C ALA A 173 7.42 1.68 9.26
N LYS A 174 7.90 2.44 8.26
CA LYS A 174 8.39 3.82 8.47
C LYS A 174 7.25 4.77 8.80
N ILE A 175 6.06 4.56 8.25
CA ILE A 175 4.85 5.31 8.61
C ILE A 175 4.50 5.03 10.08
N GLY A 176 4.57 3.76 10.50
CA GLY A 176 4.42 3.34 11.90
C GLY A 176 5.46 3.97 12.83
N ASP A 177 6.71 4.13 12.38
CA ASP A 177 7.75 4.82 13.16
C ASP A 177 7.46 6.33 13.34
N VAL A 178 6.95 7.01 12.31
CA VAL A 178 6.52 8.41 12.44
C VAL A 178 5.31 8.53 13.35
N ALA A 179 4.31 7.64 13.22
CA ALA A 179 3.17 7.57 14.13
C ALA A 179 3.61 7.34 15.58
N ARG A 180 4.61 6.47 15.81
CA ARG A 180 5.20 6.29 17.15
C ARG A 180 5.82 7.58 17.68
N ALA A 181 6.55 8.33 16.87
CA ALA A 181 7.15 9.60 17.29
C ALA A 181 6.07 10.63 17.67
N ILE A 182 4.99 10.73 16.89
CA ILE A 182 3.84 11.58 17.20
C ILE A 182 3.20 11.14 18.51
N ALA A 183 2.92 9.84 18.69
CA ALA A 183 2.34 9.31 19.91
C ALA A 183 3.23 9.58 21.13
N THR A 184 4.55 9.42 21.01
CA THR A 184 5.49 9.73 22.12
C THR A 184 5.49 11.21 22.48
N LYS A 185 5.40 12.13 21.51
CA LYS A 185 5.47 13.57 21.77
C LYS A 185 4.12 14.18 22.18
N CYS A 186 3.03 13.72 21.58
CA CYS A 186 1.69 14.33 21.72
C CYS A 186 0.79 13.61 22.72
N TYR A 187 1.15 12.43 23.20
CA TYR A 187 0.37 11.74 24.22
C TYR A 187 0.50 12.47 25.57
N GLY A 188 -0.58 13.14 25.97
CA GLY A 188 -0.76 13.65 27.34
C GLY A 188 -1.79 12.86 28.16
N TRP A 189 -2.80 12.29 27.51
CA TRP A 189 -3.97 11.61 28.10
C TRP A 189 -4.54 10.57 27.14
N ALA A 190 -5.66 9.91 27.49
CA ALA A 190 -6.26 8.79 26.73
C ALA A 190 -6.54 9.05 25.23
N TYR A 191 -6.81 10.31 24.84
CA TYR A 191 -7.13 10.69 23.47
C TYR A 191 -6.24 11.83 23.01
N PHE A 192 -5.76 11.77 21.77
CA PHE A 192 -4.94 12.82 21.18
C PHE A 192 -5.07 12.84 19.65
N ARG A 193 -4.58 13.90 19.04
CA ARG A 193 -4.28 13.95 17.61
C ARG A 193 -2.92 14.61 17.40
N GLY A 194 -2.32 14.34 16.25
CA GLY A 194 -1.06 14.99 15.89
C GLY A 194 -0.65 14.69 14.46
N GLN A 195 0.22 15.55 13.95
CA GLN A 195 0.81 15.43 12.63
C GLN A 195 2.33 15.47 12.75
N GLY A 196 3.02 14.60 12.02
CA GLY A 196 4.47 14.55 11.97
C GLY A 196 4.98 14.56 10.53
N PHE A 197 5.80 15.54 10.19
CA PHE A 197 6.40 15.68 8.87
C PHE A 197 7.75 14.95 8.77
N ASP A 198 7.97 14.34 7.60
CA ASP A 198 9.24 13.75 7.22
C ASP A 198 9.90 14.60 6.11
N LYS A 199 11.24 14.52 5.99
CA LYS A 199 12.02 15.35 5.06
C LYS A 199 11.74 15.04 3.58
N GLY A 200 11.09 13.92 3.29
CA GLY A 200 10.68 13.54 1.93
C GLY A 200 9.38 14.21 1.43
N ASN A 201 8.97 15.35 2.01
CA ASN A 201 7.69 16.02 1.69
C ASN A 201 6.47 15.09 1.81
N TRP A 202 6.40 14.38 2.92
CA TRP A 202 5.25 13.56 3.28
C TRP A 202 5.08 13.60 4.79
N ASN A 203 3.90 13.24 5.28
CA ASN A 203 3.59 13.31 6.70
C ASN A 203 2.64 12.20 7.15
N THR A 204 2.60 11.98 8.46
CA THR A 204 1.65 11.06 9.10
C THR A 204 0.72 11.85 10.00
N ILE A 205 -0.57 11.51 9.99
CA ILE A 205 -1.58 12.07 10.90
C ILE A 205 -2.15 10.96 11.77
N ILE A 206 -2.25 11.22 13.07
CA ILE A 206 -3.05 10.46 14.03
C ILE A 206 -4.28 11.29 14.36
N ALA A 207 -5.46 10.72 14.14
CA ALA A 207 -6.73 11.38 14.43
C ALA A 207 -7.88 10.37 14.45
N ALA A 208 -9.07 10.82 14.82
CA ALA A 208 -10.28 10.04 14.65
C ALA A 208 -10.47 9.61 13.19
N GLY A 209 -11.09 8.46 12.98
CA GLY A 209 -11.45 7.97 11.65
C GLY A 209 -12.67 7.07 11.71
N ASP A 210 -13.39 6.99 10.60
CA ASP A 210 -14.54 6.09 10.47
C ASP A 210 -14.06 4.69 10.04
N CYS A 211 -13.93 3.79 11.01
CA CYS A 211 -13.64 2.38 10.79
C CYS A 211 -14.98 1.61 10.76
#